data_AF-A0ABD6RM19-F1
#
_entry.id   AF-A0ABD6RM19-F1
#
_cell.length_a   1.000
_cell.length_b   1.000
_cell.length_c   1.000
_cell.angle_alpha   90.00
_cell.angle_beta   90.00
_cell.angle_gamma   90.00
#
_symmetry.space_group_name_H-M   'P 1'
#
loop_
_entity.id
_entity.type
_entity.pdbx_description
1 polymer ?
#
loop_
_entity_poly.entity_id
_entity_poly.type
_entity_poly.pdbx_seq_one_letter_code
_entity_poly.pdbx_strand_id
1 'polypeptide(L)'
;MTTEIDGATHHGIDGVYYNPNGHPPYIIAEAKYGGSRLNYLKGGTKQMDSNWIADRLEDAVSEEHYDLIRKANKNGDVQAQLVKIQKNGNIMINNLDAKANIIKP
;
A
#
# COMPACT_ATOMS: atom_id res chain seq x y z
N MET A 1 -9.99 -10.56 7.50
CA MET A 1 -9.58 -9.60 8.55
C MET A 1 -9.58 -8.25 7.88
N THR A 2 -10.50 -7.36 8.25
CA THR A 2 -10.56 -5.99 7.73
C THR A 2 -9.98 -5.11 8.82
N THR A 3 -8.92 -4.37 8.52
CA THR A 3 -8.45 -3.29 9.38
C THR A 3 -9.51 -2.18 9.33
N GLU A 4 -10.04 -1.85 10.51
CA GLU A 4 -11.22 -1.00 10.68
C GLU A 4 -10.99 0.44 10.21
N ILE A 5 -12.02 1.02 9.59
CA ILE A 5 -12.03 2.38 9.03
C ILE A 5 -12.07 3.48 10.13
N ASP A 6 -12.26 3.10 11.39
CA ASP A 6 -12.40 3.99 12.55
C ASP A 6 -11.23 3.94 13.55
N GLY A 7 -10.18 3.17 13.25
CA GLY A 7 -8.94 3.21 14.04
C GLY A 7 -8.25 4.55 13.81
N ALA A 8 -8.11 5.36 14.87
CA ALA A 8 -7.34 6.61 14.90
C ALA A 8 -6.12 6.50 13.97
N THR A 9 -5.94 7.46 13.04
CA THR A 9 -4.95 7.43 11.96
C THR A 9 -3.60 6.88 12.42
N HIS A 10 -3.41 5.57 12.29
CA HIS A 10 -2.09 4.99 12.42
C HIS A 10 -1.35 5.52 11.19
N HIS A 11 -0.18 6.14 11.38
CA HIS A 11 0.61 6.73 10.29
C HIS A 11 1.25 5.66 9.36
N GLY A 12 0.51 4.57 9.11
CA GLY A 12 0.92 3.32 8.50
C GLY A 12 0.18 3.03 7.19
N ILE A 13 0.26 1.78 6.76
CA ILE A 13 -0.38 1.25 5.56
C ILE A 13 -1.88 1.07 5.80
N ASP A 14 -2.73 1.61 4.92
CA ASP A 14 -4.20 1.51 5.09
C ASP A 14 -4.72 0.07 4.98
N GLY A 15 -4.10 -0.76 4.11
CA GLY A 15 -4.46 -2.18 4.03
C GLY A 15 -3.44 -3.06 3.32
N VAL A 16 -3.37 -4.30 3.78
CA VAL A 16 -2.61 -5.39 3.15
C VAL A 16 -3.57 -6.52 2.83
N TYR A 17 -3.60 -6.95 1.58
CA TYR A 17 -4.54 -7.95 1.08
C TYR A 17 -3.79 -9.11 0.45
N TYR A 18 -4.34 -10.31 0.61
CA TYR A 18 -3.85 -11.54 0.00
C TYR A 18 -4.97 -12.21 -0.80
N ASN A 19 -4.69 -12.50 -2.06
CA ASN A 19 -5.53 -13.32 -2.91
C ASN A 19 -4.62 -14.36 -3.62
N PRO A 20 -4.68 -15.65 -3.25
CA PRO A 20 -3.82 -16.67 -3.87
C PRO A 20 -4.05 -16.83 -5.38
N ASN A 21 -5.22 -16.43 -5.89
CA ASN A 21 -5.55 -16.45 -7.31
C ASN A 21 -5.24 -15.11 -8.02
N GLY A 22 -4.66 -14.14 -7.28
CA GLY A 22 -4.26 -12.85 -7.81
C GLY A 22 -2.87 -12.89 -8.44
N HIS A 23 -2.64 -12.01 -9.42
CA HIS A 23 -1.34 -11.81 -10.05
C HIS A 23 -1.00 -10.31 -10.06
N PRO A 24 -0.26 -9.80 -9.07
CA PRO A 24 0.36 -10.53 -7.96
C PRO A 24 -0.63 -10.90 -6.83
N PRO A 25 -0.29 -11.89 -5.98
CA PRO A 25 -1.17 -12.36 -4.92
C PRO A 25 -1.27 -11.40 -3.72
N TYR A 26 -0.27 -10.56 -3.48
CA TYR A 26 -0.30 -9.57 -2.41
C TYR A 26 -0.48 -8.16 -2.95
N ILE A 27 -1.41 -7.42 -2.34
CA ILE A 27 -1.62 -5.99 -2.57
C ILE A 27 -1.37 -5.21 -1.29
N ILE A 28 -0.55 -4.18 -1.36
CA ILE A 28 -0.38 -3.18 -0.29
C ILE A 28 -1.05 -1.90 -0.78
N ALA A 29 -2.08 -1.44 -0.10
CA ALA A 29 -2.94 -0.35 -0.57
C ALA A 29 -2.89 0.86 0.36
N GLU A 30 -2.93 2.04 -0.27
CA GLU A 30 -3.16 3.33 0.39
C GLU A 30 -4.32 4.03 -0.30
N ALA A 31 -5.30 4.49 0.47
CA ALA A 31 -6.45 5.22 0.03
C ALA A 31 -6.25 6.74 0.18
N LYS A 32 -6.66 7.51 -0.82
CA LYS A 32 -6.73 8.98 -0.72
C LYS A 32 -8.06 9.50 -1.24
N TYR A 33 -8.74 10.27 -0.41
CA TYR A 33 -10.01 10.91 -0.75
C TYR A 33 -9.83 12.34 -1.31
N GLY A 34 -10.64 12.68 -2.31
CA GLY A 34 -10.70 14.00 -2.91
C GLY A 34 -9.36 14.47 -3.47
N GLY A 35 -8.87 15.61 -2.98
CA GLY A 35 -7.61 16.22 -3.41
C GLY A 35 -6.36 15.67 -2.72
N SER A 36 -6.51 14.78 -1.74
CA SER A 36 -5.40 14.25 -0.94
C SER A 36 -4.40 13.47 -1.80
N ARG A 37 -3.11 13.54 -1.46
CA ARG A 37 -2.00 12.93 -2.21
C ARG A 37 -1.12 12.09 -1.28
N LEU A 38 -0.27 11.24 -1.87
CA LEU A 38 0.82 10.63 -1.13
C LEU A 38 1.75 11.73 -0.62
N ASN A 39 2.12 11.64 0.65
CA ASN A 39 2.96 12.64 1.29
C ASN A 39 4.45 12.31 1.15
N TYR A 40 5.29 13.27 1.50
CA TYR A 40 6.72 13.07 1.71
C TYR A 40 7.02 13.20 3.20
N LEU A 41 7.83 12.28 3.71
CA LEU A 41 8.31 12.31 5.08
C LEU A 41 9.52 13.25 5.18
N LYS A 42 9.87 13.63 6.40
CA LYS A 42 11.13 14.34 6.67
C LYS A 42 12.30 13.49 6.15
N GLY A 43 13.12 14.07 5.29
CA GLY A 43 14.21 13.35 4.60
C GLY A 43 13.89 12.95 3.16
N GLY A 44 12.67 13.19 2.67
CA GLY A 44 12.32 13.02 1.26
C GLY A 44 11.82 11.62 0.87
N THR A 45 11.72 10.69 1.82
CA THR A 45 11.04 9.40 1.62
C THR A 45 9.58 9.63 1.24
N LYS A 46 9.13 9.02 0.15
CA LYS A 46 7.76 9.20 -0.34
C LYS A 46 6.87 8.12 0.25
N GLN A 47 5.67 8.50 0.69
CA GLN A 47 4.66 7.52 1.12
C GLN A 47 4.44 6.49 0.01
N MET A 48 4.36 5.21 0.40
CA MET A 48 4.25 4.04 -0.48
C MET A 48 5.49 3.68 -1.31
N ASP A 49 6.63 4.36 -1.15
CA ASP A 49 7.87 3.85 -1.75
C ASP A 49 8.37 2.60 -1.01
N SER A 50 9.32 1.88 -1.60
CA SER A 50 9.79 0.61 -1.06
C SER A 50 10.37 0.72 0.36
N ASN A 51 11.01 1.84 0.69
CA ASN A 51 11.58 2.05 2.01
C ASN A 51 10.47 2.36 3.02
N TRP A 52 9.54 3.24 2.64
CA TRP A 52 8.39 3.58 3.47
C TRP A 52 7.53 2.38 3.80
N ILE A 53 7.29 1.50 2.82
CA ILE A 53 6.56 0.24 3.01
C ILE A 53 7.35 -0.70 3.92
N ALA A 54 8.65 -0.89 3.68
CA ALA A 54 9.48 -1.77 4.49
C ALA A 54 9.49 -1.37 5.98
N ASP A 55 9.55 -0.07 6.26
CA ASP A 55 9.57 0.49 7.62
C ASP A 55 8.24 0.32 8.38
N ARG A 56 7.14 0.05 7.68
CA ARG A 56 5.77 0.03 8.26
C ARG A 56 5.05 -1.29 8.09
N LEU A 57 5.55 -2.17 7.23
CA LEU A 57 4.88 -3.43 6.95
C LEU A 57 4.82 -4.31 8.20
N GLU A 58 5.88 -4.32 9.02
CA GLU A 58 5.95 -5.09 10.26
C GLU A 58 4.88 -4.64 11.28
N ASP A 59 4.58 -3.35 11.34
CA ASP A 59 3.50 -2.82 12.18
C ASP A 59 2.11 -3.12 11.61
N ALA A 60 2.01 -3.33 10.29
CA ALA A 60 0.74 -3.52 9.60
C ALA A 60 0.26 -4.98 9.56
N VAL A 61 1.15 -5.95 9.81
CA VAL A 61 0.86 -7.40 9.72
C VAL A 61 1.58 -8.17 10.84
N SER A 62 1.24 -9.44 11.07
CA SER A 62 2.01 -10.27 12.01
C SER A 62 3.42 -10.57 11.48
N GLU A 63 4.37 -10.87 12.36
CA GLU A 63 5.75 -11.27 11.99
C GLU A 63 5.77 -12.40 10.94
N GLU A 64 4.91 -13.42 11.09
CA GLU A 64 4.76 -14.51 10.12
C GLU A 64 4.36 -13.98 8.72
N HIS A 65 3.36 -13.10 8.66
CA HIS A 65 2.92 -12.53 7.39
C HIS A 65 3.94 -11.54 6.80
N TYR A 66 4.68 -10.82 7.63
CA TYR A 66 5.75 -9.92 7.20
C TYR A 66 6.82 -10.68 6.41
N ASP A 67 7.27 -11.81 6.95
CA ASP A 67 8.26 -12.67 6.29
C ASP A 67 7.77 -13.25 4.97
N LEU A 68 6.51 -13.69 4.91
CA LEU A 68 5.88 -14.19 3.69
C LEU A 68 5.82 -13.10 2.61
N ILE A 69 5.38 -11.90 2.96
CA ILE A 69 5.27 -10.78 2.02
C ILE A 69 6.65 -10.33 1.56
N ARG A 70 7.66 -10.30 2.44
CA ARG A 70 9.05 -9.97 2.03
C ARG A 70 9.63 -10.97 1.06
N LYS A 71 9.33 -12.27 1.22
CA LYS A 71 9.73 -13.32 0.27
C LYS A 71 9.00 -13.15 -1.06
N ALA A 72 7.69 -12.93 -1.03
CA ALA A 72 6.88 -12.67 -2.21
C ALA A 72 7.37 -11.44 -3.00
N ASN A 73 7.72 -10.36 -2.30
CA ASN A 73 8.21 -9.13 -2.95
C ASN A 73 9.50 -9.36 -3.76
N LYS A 74 10.38 -10.26 -3.29
CA LYS A 74 11.61 -10.64 -4.04
C LYS A 74 11.29 -11.37 -5.34
N ASN A 75 10.14 -12.02 -5.43
CA ASN A 75 9.66 -12.73 -6.62
C ASN A 75 8.79 -11.86 -7.53
N GLY A 76 8.52 -10.60 -7.17
CA GLY A 76 7.58 -9.74 -7.89
C GLY A 76 6.10 -10.01 -7.56
N ASP A 77 5.83 -10.79 -6.51
CA ASP A 77 4.49 -11.22 -6.12
C ASP A 77 3.79 -10.22 -5.16
N VAL A 78 4.20 -8.96 -5.19
CA VAL A 78 3.61 -7.87 -4.39
C VAL A 78 3.41 -6.64 -5.27
N GLN A 79 2.22 -6.03 -5.24
CA GLN A 79 1.94 -4.75 -5.90
C GLN A 79 1.46 -3.70 -4.90
N ALA A 80 2.14 -2.56 -4.89
CA ALA A 80 1.67 -1.37 -4.17
C ALA A 80 0.61 -0.65 -5.00
N GLN A 81 -0.50 -0.24 -4.38
CA GLN A 81 -1.61 0.43 -5.05
C GLN A 81 -2.03 1.72 -4.34
N LEU A 82 -2.23 2.78 -5.14
CA LEU A 82 -2.89 4.00 -4.70
C LEU A 82 -4.35 3.97 -5.14
N VAL A 83 -5.26 3.85 -4.18
CA VAL A 83 -6.70 3.92 -4.37
C VAL A 83 -7.14 5.37 -4.23
N LYS A 84 -7.55 6.00 -5.34
CA LYS A 84 -8.07 7.36 -5.37
C LYS A 84 -9.58 7.35 -5.34
N ILE A 85 -10.17 7.89 -4.29
CA ILE A 85 -11.61 8.08 -4.16
C ILE A 85 -11.93 9.54 -4.46
N GLN A 86 -12.67 9.80 -5.54
CA GLN A 86 -13.11 11.14 -5.91
C GLN A 86 -14.31 11.57 -5.04
N LYS A 87 -14.54 12.89 -4.94
CA LYS A 87 -15.67 13.45 -4.14
C LYS A 87 -17.05 12.97 -4.59
N ASN A 88 -17.18 12.52 -5.84
CA ASN A 88 -18.41 11.97 -6.41
C ASN A 88 -18.54 10.45 -6.22
N GLY A 89 -17.62 9.81 -5.49
CA GLY A 89 -17.62 8.37 -5.23
C GLY A 89 -16.88 7.52 -6.27
N ASN A 90 -16.39 8.10 -7.37
CA ASN A 90 -15.61 7.34 -8.34
C ASN A 90 -14.27 6.87 -7.75
N ILE A 91 -13.91 5.63 -8.04
CA ILE A 91 -12.69 4.99 -7.55
C ILE A 91 -11.75 4.75 -8.73
N MET A 92 -10.49 5.17 -8.59
CA MET A 92 -9.40 4.81 -9.50
C MET A 92 -8.32 4.07 -8.72
N ILE A 93 -7.91 2.90 -9.21
CA ILE A 93 -6.83 2.12 -8.61
C ILE A 93 -5.59 2.27 -9.51
N ASN A 94 -4.48 2.72 -8.93
CA ASN A 94 -3.24 2.94 -9.65
C ASN A 94 -2.14 2.04 -9.09
N ASN A 95 -1.53 1.22 -9.94
CA ASN A 95 -0.33 0.49 -9.58
C ASN A 95 0.86 1.45 -9.42
N LEU A 96 1.68 1.21 -8.42
CA LEU A 96 2.85 2.02 -8.09
C LEU A 96 4.15 1.24 -8.35
N ASP A 97 5.17 1.93 -8.86
CA ASP A 97 6.54 1.42 -8.88
C ASP A 97 7.19 1.47 -7.48
N ALA A 98 8.41 0.95 -7.35
CA ALA A 98 9.16 0.95 -6.08
C ALA A 98 9.46 2.36 -5.53
N LYS A 99 9.31 3.41 -6.33
CA LYS A 99 9.48 4.83 -5.94
C LYS A 99 8.12 5.53 -5.75
N ALA A 100 7.04 4.75 -5.64
CA ALA A 100 5.67 5.21 -5.54
C ALA A 100 5.21 6.12 -6.71
N ASN A 101 5.72 5.92 -7.92
CA ASN A 101 5.19 6.56 -9.11
C ASN A 101 4.12 5.68 -9.74
N ILE A 102 3.08 6.32 -10.29
CA ILE A 102 2.02 5.60 -10.99
C ILE A 102 2.62 4.96 -12.24
N ILE A 103 2.48 3.64 -12.36
CA ILE A 103 2.80 2.89 -13.57
C ILE A 103 1.66 3.14 -14.55
N LYS A 104 1.98 3.75 -15.69
CA LYS A 104 1.02 3.92 -16.79
C LYS A 104 0.93 2.61 -17.58
N PRO A 105 -0.27 2.26 -18.09
CA PRO A 105 -0.42 1.16 -19.04
C PRO A 105 0.45 1.34 -20.28
#